data_AF-A0AAU7DJQ5-F1
#
_entry.id   AF-A0AAU7DJQ5-F1
#
_cell.length_a   1.000
_cell.length_b   1.000
_cell.length_c   1.000
_cell.angle_alpha   90.00
_cell.angle_beta   90.00
_cell.angle_gamma   90.00
#
_symmetry.space_group_name_H-M   'P 1'
#
loop_
_entity.id
_entity.type
_entity.pdbx_description
1 polymer ?
#
loop_
_entity_poly.entity_id
_entity_poly.type
_entity_poly.pdbx_seq_one_letter_code
_entity_poly.pdbx_strand_id
1 'polypeptide(L)' 'MESLNTAGLGARRNEDIALDLLKFVAGTTGVGRPAAGSTGFSGASAPKPEEHVSQLLELYTRCLKAVEGKGA' A
#
# COMPACT_ATOMS: atom_id res chain seq x y z
N MET A 1 -9.69 7.40 16.74
CA MET A 1 -10.00 6.23 15.90
C MET A 1 -8.68 5.69 15.33
N GLU A 2 -7.78 5.14 16.17
CA GLU A 2 -6.45 4.66 15.71
C GLU A 2 -5.92 3.58 16.69
N SER A 3 -6.66 2.48 16.88
CA SER A 3 -6.32 1.44 17.88
C SER A 3 -6.18 0.03 17.30
N LEU A 4 -5.69 -0.15 16.07
CA LEU A 4 -5.68 -1.48 15.43
C LEU A 4 -4.39 -1.88 14.71
N ASN A 5 -3.30 -1.11 14.74
CA ASN A 5 -2.10 -1.47 13.96
C ASN A 5 -1.03 -2.29 14.73
N THR A 6 -1.26 -2.62 16.00
CA THR A 6 -0.28 -3.34 16.85
C THR A 6 -0.58 -4.85 17.00
N ALA A 7 -1.40 -5.42 16.12
CA ALA A 7 -1.72 -6.85 16.13
C ALA A 7 -0.63 -7.65 15.41
N GLY A 8 0.54 -7.87 16.05
CA GLY A 8 1.54 -8.76 15.46
C GLY A 8 2.99 -8.65 15.95
N LEU A 9 3.23 -8.37 17.24
CA LEU A 9 4.60 -8.38 17.81
C LEU A 9 5.11 -9.79 18.18
N GLY A 10 4.57 -10.85 17.55
CA GLY A 10 5.03 -12.23 17.74
C GLY A 10 5.74 -12.69 16.46
N ALA A 11 7.07 -12.80 16.51
CA ALA A 11 7.96 -13.17 15.40
C ALA A 11 7.59 -12.46 14.08
N ARG A 12 8.16 -11.26 13.82
CA ARG A 12 7.97 -10.46 12.59
C ARG A 12 8.11 -11.36 11.35
N ARG A 13 6.99 -11.91 10.88
CA ARG A 13 6.93 -12.74 9.67
C ARG A 13 7.20 -11.84 8.47
N ASN A 14 7.75 -12.40 7.40
CA ASN A 14 8.04 -11.64 6.18
C ASN A 14 6.77 -10.95 5.66
N GLU A 15 5.61 -11.59 5.85
CA GLU A 15 4.28 -11.04 5.57
C GLU A 15 3.99 -9.77 6.39
N ASP A 16 4.24 -9.78 7.70
CA ASP A 16 4.04 -8.60 8.58
C ASP A 16 4.97 -7.43 8.18
N ILE A 17 6.21 -7.74 7.80
CA ILE A 17 7.17 -6.72 7.32
C ILE A 17 6.73 -6.17 5.95
N ALA A 18 6.25 -7.03 5.05
CA ALA A 18 5.75 -6.62 3.74
C ALA A 18 4.50 -5.74 3.85
N LEU A 19 3.60 -6.05 4.80
CA LEU A 19 2.43 -5.22 5.10
C LEU A 19 2.80 -3.85 5.68
N ASP A 20 3.82 -3.80 6.52
CA ASP A 20 4.36 -2.54 7.07
C ASP A 20 4.99 -1.67 5.97
N LEU A 21 5.79 -2.28 5.10
CA LEU A 21 6.39 -1.63 3.94
C LEU A 21 5.31 -1.13 2.95
N LEU A 22 4.30 -1.95 2.67
CA LEU A 22 3.15 -1.58 1.82
C LEU A 22 2.46 -0.33 2.38
N LYS A 23 2.17 -0.28 3.68
CA LYS A 23 1.54 0.88 4.34
C LYS A 23 2.41 2.13 4.23
N PHE A 24 3.71 2.00 4.44
CA PHE A 24 4.66 3.11 4.28
C PHE A 24 4.71 3.63 2.83
N VAL A 25 4.82 2.73 1.85
CA VAL A 25 4.88 3.10 0.43
C VAL A 25 3.56 3.72 -0.04
N ALA A 26 2.41 3.15 0.34
CA ALA A 26 1.10 3.70 0.04
C ALA A 26 0.94 5.12 0.63
N GLY A 27 1.35 5.32 1.88
CA GLY A 27 1.29 6.63 2.55
C GLY A 27 2.23 7.69 1.95
N THR A 28 3.42 7.29 1.49
CA THR A 28 4.42 8.20 0.91
C THR A 28 4.16 8.54 -0.54
N THR A 29 3.69 7.58 -1.34
CA THR A 29 3.45 7.75 -2.78
C THR A 29 2.04 8.24 -3.10
N GLY A 30 1.12 8.20 -2.14
CA GLY A 30 -0.29 8.51 -2.37
C GLY A 30 -1.04 7.43 -3.15
N VAL A 31 -0.42 6.28 -3.44
CA VAL A 31 -1.09 5.09 -3.96
C VAL A 31 -2.08 4.61 -2.91
N GLY A 32 -3.37 4.59 -3.21
CA GLY A 32 -4.40 4.34 -2.19
C GLY A 32 -5.35 5.51 -1.98
N ARG A 33 -4.91 6.74 -2.29
CA ARG A 33 -5.73 7.93 -2.08
C ARG A 33 -6.66 8.12 -3.28
N PRO A 34 -7.99 8.23 -3.06
CA PRO A 34 -8.86 8.68 -4.14
C PRO A 34 -8.31 10.03 -4.61
N ALA A 35 -8.08 10.17 -5.91
CA ALA A 35 -7.67 11.44 -6.48
C ALA A 35 -8.76 12.46 -6.08
N ALA A 36 -8.43 13.35 -5.14
CA ALA A 36 -9.29 14.45 -4.81
C ALA A 36 -9.34 15.31 -6.08
N GLY A 37 -10.46 15.25 -6.80
CA GLY A 37 -10.64 16.00 -8.04
C GLY A 37 -10.30 17.45 -7.77
N SER A 38 -9.20 17.94 -8.36
CA SER A 38 -8.86 19.35 -8.29
C SER A 38 -9.96 20.11 -9.01
N THR A 39 -10.64 21.01 -8.31
CA THR A 39 -11.64 21.89 -8.92
C THR A 39 -10.91 22.89 -9.83
N GLY A 40 -10.68 22.51 -11.07
CA GLY A 40 -10.01 23.35 -12.07
C GLY A 40 -9.44 22.53 -13.21
N PHE A 41 -10.03 22.69 -14.39
CA PHE A 41 -9.57 22.21 -15.70
C PHE A 41 -8.93 20.81 -15.73
N SER A 42 -9.75 19.82 -16.07
CA SER A 42 -9.34 18.50 -16.60
C SER A 42 -8.25 17.77 -15.80
N GLY A 43 -8.55 17.40 -14.56
CA GLY A 43 -7.79 16.36 -13.86
C GLY A 43 -8.24 14.99 -14.31
N ALA A 44 -7.33 14.16 -14.82
CA ALA A 44 -7.58 12.80 -15.30
C ALA A 44 -8.59 12.03 -14.43
N SER A 45 -9.51 11.29 -15.08
CA SER A 45 -10.50 10.45 -14.41
C SER A 45 -9.86 9.69 -13.25
N ALA A 46 -10.43 9.84 -12.05
CA ALA A 46 -9.99 9.08 -10.89
C ALA A 46 -9.89 7.59 -11.28
N PRO A 47 -8.79 6.91 -10.93
CA PRO A 47 -8.60 5.51 -11.31
C PRO A 47 -9.82 4.71 -10.84
N LYS A 48 -10.33 3.84 -11.72
CA LYS A 48 -11.46 2.95 -11.39
C LYS A 48 -11.10 2.19 -10.11
N PRO A 49 -12.06 1.98 -9.20
CA PRO A 49 -11.80 1.31 -7.93
C PRO A 49 -11.19 -0.10 -8.15
N GLU A 50 -11.51 -0.76 -9.25
CA GLU A 50 -10.93 -2.05 -9.62
C GLU A 50 -9.43 -1.96 -9.97
N GLU A 51 -9.04 -0.95 -10.75
CA GLU A 51 -7.64 -0.69 -11.09
C GLU A 51 -6.85 -0.33 -9.85
N HIS A 52 -7.47 0.42 -8.95
CA HIS A 52 -6.87 0.79 -7.67
C HIS A 52 -6.54 -0.44 -6.80
N VAL A 53 -7.46 -1.40 -6.71
CA VAL A 53 -7.24 -2.66 -5.99
C VAL A 53 -6.13 -3.47 -6.66
N SER A 54 -6.13 -3.54 -7.99
CA SER A 54 -5.07 -4.20 -8.75
C SER A 54 -3.68 -3.62 -8.42
N GLN A 55 -3.55 -2.30 -8.43
CA GLN A 55 -2.30 -1.61 -8.09
C GLN A 55 -1.83 -1.88 -6.65
N LEU A 56 -2.75 -1.93 -5.69
CA LEU A 56 -2.43 -2.26 -4.29
C LEU A 56 -1.92 -3.70 -4.14
N LEU A 57 -2.56 -4.66 -4.81
CA LEU A 57 -2.15 -6.07 -4.81
C LEU A 57 -0.79 -6.28 -5.48
N GLU A 58 -0.53 -5.58 -6.58
CA GLU A 58 0.78 -5.57 -7.23
C GLU A 58 1.87 -4.98 -6.32
N LEU A 59 1.58 -3.86 -5.66
CA LEU A 59 2.52 -3.22 -4.73
C LEU A 59 2.86 -4.16 -3.56
N TYR A 60 1.86 -4.84 -3.00
CA TYR A 60 2.06 -5.83 -1.93
C TYR A 60 2.99 -6.95 -2.39
N THR A 61 2.76 -7.52 -3.58
CA THR A 61 3.60 -8.59 -4.13
C THR A 61 5.06 -8.15 -4.29
N ARG A 62 5.29 -6.89 -4.72
CA ARG A 62 6.64 -6.31 -4.80
C ARG A 62 7.27 -6.13 -3.42
N CYS A 63 6.50 -5.68 -2.44
CA CYS A 63 6.95 -5.53 -1.05
C CYS A 63 7.35 -6.88 -0.46
N LEU A 64 6.55 -7.91 -0.69
CA LEU A 64 6.81 -9.27 -0.21
C LEU A 64 8.10 -9.84 -0.82
N LYS A 65 8.27 -9.76 -2.14
CA LYS A 65 9.52 -10.17 -2.82
C LYS A 65 10.76 -9.43 -2.30
N ALA A 66 10.63 -8.13 -2.01
CA ALA A 66 11.74 -7.33 -1.48
C ALA A 66 12.15 -7.75 -0.05
N VAL A 67 11.21 -8.26 0.75
CA VAL A 67 11.48 -8.76 2.10
C VAL A 67 12.03 -10.19 2.05
N GLU A 68 11.48 -11.07 1.21
CA GLU A 68 11.97 -12.44 1.00
C GLU A 68 13.40 -12.46 0.47
N GLY A 69 13.72 -11.62 -0.52
CA GLY A 69 15.08 -11.51 -1.09
C GLY A 69 16.12 -10.93 -0.14
N LYS A 70 15.72 -10.41 1.03
CA LYS A 70 16.60 -9.85 2.07
C LYS A 70 16.98 -10.87 3.15
N GLY A 71 16.38 -12.06 3.10
CA GLY A 71 16.61 -13.17 4.03
C GLY A 71 17.43 -14.34 3.47
N ALA A 72 18.06 -14.16 2.31
CA ALA A 72 18.98 -15.13 1.68
C ALA A 72 20.44 -14.66 1.74
#